data_AF-A0AA96THZ7-F1
#
_entry.id   AF-A0AA96THZ7-F1
#
_cell.length_a   1.000
_cell.length_b   1.000
_cell.length_c   1.000
_cell.angle_alpha   90.00
_cell.angle_beta   90.00
_cell.angle_gamma   90.00
#
_symmetry.space_group_name_H-M   'P 1'
#
loop_
_entity.id
_entity.type
_entity.pdbx_description
1 polymer ?
#
loop_
_entity_poly.entity_id
_entity_poly.type
_entity_poly.pdbx_seq_one_letter_code
_entity_poly.pdbx_strand_id
1 'polypeptide(L)'
;MPHLQTAVVPAPGRVVVRLTGDVDASTAPQLTRALQESAVATDGAVVVDVAGARFRDGSGLQVLACFTDALVPVGRRCPIVGAPAATRRLVLSSGLAGRLELDGPVDADTAVPLPPAGAPLPHRPRPVRHAEDRTGRRRTHTGPLRHWR
;
A
#
# COMPACT_ATOMS: atom_id res chain seq x y z
N MET A 1 5.79 -25.00 7.43
CA MET A 1 4.61 -24.87 6.56
C MET A 1 4.65 -23.47 5.97
N PRO A 2 4.70 -23.31 4.64
CA PRO A 2 4.55 -22.00 4.03
C PRO A 2 3.19 -21.41 4.45
N HIS A 3 3.20 -20.12 4.77
CA HIS A 3 1.97 -19.43 5.15
C HIS A 3 1.70 -18.36 4.08
N LEU A 4 0.51 -18.42 3.50
CA LEU A 4 0.00 -17.38 2.63
C LEU A 4 -1.18 -16.71 3.32
N GLN A 5 -1.11 -15.39 3.44
CA GLN A 5 -2.21 -14.55 3.86
C GLN A 5 -2.71 -13.73 2.67
N THR A 6 -4.03 -13.66 2.52
CA THR A 6 -4.69 -12.87 1.49
C THR A 6 -5.62 -11.86 2.16
N ALA A 7 -5.50 -10.59 1.80
CA ALA A 7 -6.42 -9.55 2.23
C ALA A 7 -7.07 -8.89 1.01
N VAL A 8 -8.40 -8.83 1.01
CA VAL A 8 -9.18 -8.24 -0.08
C VAL A 8 -9.63 -6.85 0.33
N VAL A 9 -9.25 -5.84 -0.44
CA VAL A 9 -9.58 -4.43 -0.19
C VAL A 9 -10.41 -3.90 -1.37
N PRO A 10 -11.72 -3.69 -1.19
CA PRO A 10 -12.56 -3.07 -2.22
C PRO A 10 -12.14 -1.63 -2.50
N ALA A 11 -12.23 -1.22 -3.77
CA ALA A 11 -12.01 0.16 -4.20
C ALA A 11 -13.00 0.52 -5.34
N PRO A 12 -13.22 1.80 -5.64
CA PRO A 12 -14.07 2.20 -6.75
C PRO A 12 -13.56 1.61 -8.08
N GLY A 13 -14.38 0.80 -8.74
CA GLY A 13 -14.09 0.19 -10.05
C GLY A 13 -13.03 -0.92 -10.04
N ARG A 14 -12.59 -1.39 -8.87
CA ARG A 14 -11.59 -2.47 -8.75
C ARG A 14 -11.57 -3.13 -7.38
N VAL A 15 -10.97 -4.31 -7.27
CA VAL A 15 -10.64 -4.95 -6.00
C VAL A 15 -9.13 -5.14 -5.92
N VAL A 16 -8.53 -4.86 -4.75
CA VAL A 16 -7.11 -5.11 -4.51
C VAL A 16 -6.95 -6.35 -3.65
N VAL A 17 -6.25 -7.36 -4.16
CA VAL A 17 -5.90 -8.59 -3.45
C VAL A 17 -4.44 -8.46 -3.00
N ARG A 18 -4.24 -8.29 -1.70
CA ARG A 18 -2.90 -8.19 -1.08
C ARG A 18 -2.43 -9.56 -0.66
N LEU A 19 -1.25 -9.95 -1.14
CA LEU A 19 -0.59 -11.18 -0.79
C LEU A 19 0.51 -10.91 0.26
N THR A 20 0.57 -11.72 1.30
CA THR A 20 1.64 -11.66 2.30
C THR A 20 2.08 -13.06 2.69
N GLY A 21 3.39 -13.26 2.80
CA GLY A 21 3.98 -14.56 3.13
C GLY A 21 4.54 -15.29 1.92
N ASP A 22 4.58 -16.61 1.99
CA ASP A 22 5.20 -17.46 0.97
C ASP A 22 4.17 -17.93 -0.06
N VAL A 23 4.55 -17.87 -1.34
CA VAL A 23 3.75 -18.38 -2.46
C VAL A 23 4.54 -19.48 -3.16
N ASP A 24 4.03 -20.69 -3.07
CA ASP A 24 4.55 -21.92 -3.68
C ASP A 24 3.41 -22.86 -4.11
N ALA A 25 3.77 -24.01 -4.67
CA ALA A 25 2.83 -25.04 -5.11
C ALA A 25 1.79 -25.46 -4.03
N SER A 26 2.14 -25.46 -2.75
CA SER A 26 1.21 -25.85 -1.67
C SER A 26 0.18 -24.76 -1.35
N THR A 27 0.52 -23.49 -1.59
CA THR A 27 -0.36 -22.32 -1.40
C THR A 27 -1.12 -21.91 -2.67
N ALA A 28 -0.76 -22.48 -3.83
CA ALA A 28 -1.39 -22.18 -5.13
C ALA A 28 -2.92 -22.39 -5.16
N PRO A 29 -3.51 -23.43 -4.53
CA PRO A 29 -4.96 -23.58 -4.46
C PRO A 29 -5.63 -22.46 -3.67
N GLN A 30 -5.02 -22.01 -2.57
CA GLN A 30 -5.52 -20.90 -1.75
C GLN A 30 -5.51 -19.59 -2.54
N LEU A 31 -4.41 -19.30 -3.25
CA LEU A 31 -4.32 -18.13 -4.12
C LEU A 31 -5.39 -18.14 -5.22
N THR A 32 -5.56 -19.28 -5.89
CA THR A 32 -6.56 -19.46 -6.96
C THR A 32 -7.96 -19.12 -6.46
N ARG A 33 -8.34 -19.65 -5.30
CA ARG A 33 -9.64 -19.39 -4.67
C ARG A 33 -9.84 -17.91 -4.35
N ALA A 34 -8.85 -17.26 -3.74
CA ALA A 34 -8.95 -15.85 -3.37
C ALA A 34 -9.12 -14.93 -4.59
N LEU A 35 -8.44 -15.24 -5.71
CA LEU A 35 -8.59 -14.49 -6.96
C LEU A 35 -9.96 -14.70 -7.60
N GLN A 36 -10.46 -15.94 -7.62
CA GLN A 36 -11.79 -16.25 -8.14
C GLN A 36 -12.89 -15.56 -7.33
N GLU A 37 -12.83 -15.62 -6.00
CA GLU A 37 -13.77 -14.94 -5.11
C GLU A 37 -13.74 -13.41 -5.34
N SER A 38 -12.55 -12.83 -5.54
CA SER A 38 -12.40 -11.41 -5.84
C SER A 38 -12.94 -11.03 -7.23
N ALA A 39 -12.81 -11.92 -8.22
CA ALA A 39 -13.33 -11.72 -9.57
C ALA A 39 -14.86 -11.72 -9.61
N VAL A 40 -15.51 -12.47 -8.72
CA VAL A 40 -16.98 -12.48 -8.54
C VAL A 40 -17.46 -11.23 -7.80
N ALA A 41 -16.65 -10.69 -6.89
CA ALA A 41 -17.00 -9.52 -6.09
C ALA A 41 -16.97 -8.18 -6.86
N THR A 42 -16.46 -8.16 -8.09
CA THR A 42 -16.39 -6.94 -8.91
C THR A 42 -16.44 -7.25 -10.40
N ASP A 43 -17.09 -6.39 -11.18
CA ASP A 43 -16.97 -6.39 -12.66
C ASP A 43 -15.73 -5.61 -13.14
N GLY A 44 -15.05 -4.92 -12.22
CA GLY A 44 -13.87 -4.12 -12.49
C GLY A 44 -12.57 -4.92 -12.55
N ALA A 45 -11.45 -4.19 -12.46
CA ALA A 45 -10.13 -4.79 -12.42
C ALA A 45 -9.86 -5.50 -11.08
N VAL A 46 -9.09 -6.59 -11.14
CA VAL A 46 -8.58 -7.26 -9.93
C VAL A 46 -7.09 -6.96 -9.85
N VAL A 47 -6.71 -6.03 -8.98
CA VAL A 47 -5.31 -5.65 -8.77
C VAL A 47 -4.68 -6.61 -7.77
N VAL A 48 -3.53 -7.20 -8.08
CA VAL A 48 -2.82 -8.09 -7.16
C VAL A 48 -1.59 -7.37 -6.62
N ASP A 49 -1.59 -7.08 -5.32
CA ASP A 49 -0.46 -6.48 -4.62
C ASP A 49 0.42 -7.57 -4.03
N VAL A 50 1.63 -7.68 -4.57
CA VAL A 50 2.61 -8.71 -4.23
C VAL A 50 3.77 -8.19 -3.39
N ALA A 51 3.71 -6.95 -2.88
CA ALA A 51 4.80 -6.33 -2.14
C ALA A 51 5.19 -7.12 -0.87
N GLY A 52 4.21 -7.75 -0.22
CA GLY A 52 4.42 -8.59 0.97
C GLY A 52 4.67 -10.07 0.69
N ALA A 53 4.66 -10.49 -0.58
CA ALA A 53 4.71 -11.89 -0.97
C ALA A 53 6.11 -12.34 -1.43
N ARG A 54 6.42 -13.60 -1.16
CA ARG A 54 7.67 -14.27 -1.54
C ARG A 54 7.35 -15.48 -2.42
N PHE A 55 7.49 -15.32 -3.73
CA PHE A 55 7.35 -16.43 -4.67
C PHE A 55 8.57 -17.33 -4.58
N ARG A 56 8.36 -18.60 -4.22
CA ARG A 56 9.43 -19.60 -4.07
C ARG A 56 9.67 -20.36 -5.38
N ASP A 57 8.64 -20.48 -6.21
CA ASP A 57 8.63 -21.22 -7.47
C ASP A 57 7.69 -20.55 -8.49
N GLY A 58 7.63 -21.12 -9.70
CA GLY A 58 6.76 -20.63 -10.77
C GLY A 58 5.27 -20.97 -10.57
N SER A 59 4.89 -21.79 -9.59
CA SER A 59 3.50 -22.25 -9.43
C SER A 59 2.56 -21.10 -9.09
N GLY A 60 2.98 -20.19 -8.20
CA GLY A 60 2.20 -18.98 -7.89
C GLY A 60 2.06 -18.04 -9.07
N LEU A 61 3.11 -17.88 -9.88
CA LEU A 61 3.08 -17.04 -11.08
C LEU A 61 2.17 -17.62 -12.16
N GLN A 62 2.17 -18.94 -12.32
CA GLN A 62 1.28 -19.60 -13.26
C GLN A 62 -0.20 -19.41 -12.88
N VAL A 63 -0.53 -19.40 -11.57
CA VAL A 63 -1.89 -19.06 -11.11
C VAL A 63 -2.27 -17.64 -11.54
N LEU A 64 -1.39 -16.66 -11.31
CA LEU A 64 -1.63 -15.27 -11.74
C LEU A 64 -1.80 -15.15 -13.26
N ALA A 65 -1.00 -15.89 -14.03
CA ALA A 65 -1.04 -15.85 -15.49
C ALA A 65 -2.33 -16.47 -16.04
N CYS A 66 -2.71 -17.66 -15.55
CA CYS A 66 -3.99 -18.29 -15.91
C CYS A 66 -5.20 -17.41 -15.55
N PHE A 67 -5.15 -16.76 -14.38
CA PHE A 67 -6.19 -15.84 -13.97
C PHE A 67 -6.26 -14.59 -14.86
N THR A 68 -5.11 -14.02 -15.21
CA THR A 68 -5.04 -12.88 -16.15
C THR A 68 -5.62 -13.24 -17.50
N ASP A 69 -5.23 -14.40 -18.07
CA ASP A 69 -5.74 -14.90 -19.35
C ASP A 69 -7.26 -15.10 -19.32
N ALA A 70 -7.82 -15.56 -18.19
CA ALA A 70 -9.26 -15.76 -18.03
C ALA A 70 -10.06 -14.44 -18.01
N LEU A 71 -9.43 -13.30 -17.68
CA LEU A 71 -10.09 -11.99 -17.67
C LEU A 71 -10.06 -11.28 -19.03
N VAL A 72 -9.14 -11.65 -19.92
CA VAL A 72 -8.99 -11.02 -21.25
C VAL A 72 -10.27 -11.11 -22.09
N PRO A 73 -10.96 -12.27 -22.23
CA PRO A 73 -12.16 -12.38 -23.06
C PRO A 73 -13.33 -11.50 -22.60
N VAL A 74 -13.37 -11.15 -21.32
CA VAL A 74 -14.40 -10.29 -20.72
C VAL A 74 -13.95 -8.83 -20.60
N GLY A 75 -12.83 -8.46 -21.23
CA GLY A 75 -12.31 -7.09 -21.26
C GLY A 75 -11.80 -6.58 -19.90
N ARG A 76 -11.54 -7.48 -18.95
CA ARG A 76 -11.06 -7.14 -17.60
C ARG A 76 -9.55 -7.32 -17.52
N ARG A 77 -8.93 -6.66 -16.54
CA ARG A 77 -7.47 -6.66 -16.35
C ARG A 77 -7.09 -7.15 -14.96
N CYS A 78 -5.88 -7.72 -14.87
CA CYS A 78 -5.24 -8.13 -13.63
C CYS A 78 -3.83 -7.51 -13.50
N PRO A 79 -3.73 -6.20 -13.20
CA PRO A 79 -2.43 -5.59 -12.96
C PRO A 79 -1.83 -6.10 -11.65
N ILE A 80 -0.54 -6.42 -11.67
CA ILE A 80 0.25 -6.86 -10.53
C ILE A 80 1.11 -5.68 -10.07
N VAL A 81 0.97 -5.31 -8.81
CA VAL A 81 1.62 -4.13 -8.23
C VAL A 81 2.59 -4.51 -7.12
N GLY A 82 3.63 -3.70 -6.93
CA GLY A 82 4.61 -3.88 -5.87
C GLY A 82 5.53 -5.07 -6.08
N ALA A 83 5.72 -5.54 -7.32
CA ALA A 83 6.54 -6.72 -7.62
C ALA A 83 8.02 -6.53 -7.22
N PRO A 84 8.53 -7.26 -6.20
CA PRO A 84 9.93 -7.19 -5.82
C PRO A 84 10.86 -7.71 -6.92
N ALA A 85 12.13 -7.30 -6.91
CA ALA A 85 13.12 -7.73 -7.92
C ALA A 85 13.24 -9.25 -8.06
N ALA A 86 13.12 -10.01 -6.96
CA ALA A 86 13.12 -11.47 -6.99
C ALA A 86 11.92 -12.03 -7.78
N THR A 87 10.72 -11.50 -7.54
CA THR A 87 9.50 -11.87 -8.27
C THR A 87 9.61 -11.52 -9.73
N ARG A 88 10.11 -10.32 -10.07
CA ARG A 88 10.35 -9.90 -11.47
C ARG A 88 11.30 -10.84 -12.21
N ARG A 89 12.43 -11.21 -11.59
CA ARG A 89 13.36 -12.20 -12.14
C ARG A 89 12.69 -13.54 -12.37
N LEU A 90 11.86 -13.98 -11.42
CA LEU A 90 11.14 -15.25 -11.55
C LEU A 90 10.15 -15.21 -12.71
N VAL A 91 9.40 -14.11 -12.87
CA VAL A 91 8.49 -13.88 -14.02
C VAL A 91 9.23 -13.95 -15.35
N LEU A 92 10.38 -13.27 -15.45
CA LEU A 92 11.22 -13.30 -16.65
C LEU A 92 11.73 -14.72 -16.94
N SER A 93 12.33 -15.39 -15.94
CA SER A 93 12.87 -16.74 -16.10
C SER A 93 11.80 -17.79 -16.41
N SER A 94 10.55 -17.55 -16.00
CA SER A 94 9.40 -18.43 -16.27
C SER A 94 8.74 -18.14 -17.62
N GLY A 95 9.21 -17.16 -18.39
CA GLY A 95 8.62 -16.77 -19.67
C GLY A 95 7.23 -16.12 -19.56
N LEU A 96 6.88 -15.58 -18.39
CA LEU A 96 5.54 -15.04 -18.11
C LEU A 96 5.43 -13.51 -18.26
N ALA A 97 6.52 -12.82 -18.63
CA ALA A 97 6.54 -11.36 -18.75
C ALA A 97 5.51 -10.81 -19.75
N GLY A 98 5.17 -11.57 -20.81
CA GLY A 98 4.14 -11.17 -21.77
C GLY A 98 2.70 -11.47 -21.34
N ARG A 99 2.52 -12.25 -20.26
CA ARG A 99 1.20 -12.64 -19.73
C ARG A 99 0.82 -11.89 -18.45
N LEU A 100 1.80 -11.29 -17.78
CA LEU A 100 1.63 -10.60 -16.51
C LEU A 100 1.89 -9.10 -16.67
N GLU A 101 0.88 -8.29 -16.36
CA GLU A 101 0.99 -6.83 -16.36
C GLU A 101 1.61 -6.36 -15.03
N LEU A 102 2.94 -6.23 -14.97
CA LEU A 102 3.66 -5.73 -13.79
C LEU A 102 3.70 -4.19 -13.75
N ASP A 103 3.66 -3.61 -12.56
CA ASP A 103 3.81 -2.16 -12.36
C ASP A 103 5.25 -1.69 -12.60
N GLY A 104 5.44 -0.69 -13.48
CA GLY A 104 6.77 -0.14 -13.77
C GLY A 104 7.64 -1.03 -14.69
N PRO A 105 8.81 -0.54 -15.14
CA PRO A 105 9.63 -1.22 -16.14
C PRO A 105 10.14 -2.56 -15.61
N VAL A 106 9.93 -3.64 -16.35
CA VAL A 106 10.46 -4.98 -16.04
C VAL A 106 11.95 -5.04 -16.43
N ASP A 107 12.75 -4.14 -15.88
CA ASP A 107 14.20 -4.13 -16.02
C ASP A 107 14.88 -3.80 -14.69
N ALA A 108 16.08 -4.36 -14.55
CA ALA A 108 16.78 -4.61 -13.30
C ALA A 108 17.11 -3.35 -12.48
N ASP A 109 17.04 -3.52 -11.16
CA ASP A 109 17.76 -2.71 -10.17
C ASP A 109 17.30 -1.25 -10.03
N THR A 110 16.05 -1.05 -9.60
CA THR A 110 15.68 0.21 -8.96
C THR A 110 14.86 -0.09 -7.72
N ALA A 111 15.51 -0.01 -6.56
CA ALA A 111 14.82 0.06 -5.28
C ALA A 111 13.98 1.35 -5.27
N VAL A 112 12.65 1.20 -5.28
CA VAL A 112 11.74 2.29 -4.94
C VAL A 112 11.65 2.33 -3.41
N PRO A 113 11.91 3.46 -2.74
CA PRO A 113 11.72 3.55 -1.30
C PRO A 113 10.22 3.46 -0.98
N LEU A 114 9.87 2.53 -0.09
CA LEU A 114 8.57 2.51 0.57
C LEU A 114 8.37 3.83 1.32
N PRO A 115 7.18 4.48 1.28
CA PRO A 115 6.91 5.58 2.19
C PRO A 115 6.98 5.04 3.64
N PRO A 116 7.56 5.79 4.60
CA PRO A 116 7.59 5.33 5.98
C PRO A 116 6.16 5.15 6.48
N ALA A 117 5.87 3.95 6.98
CA ALA A 117 4.66 3.65 7.72
C ALA A 117 4.62 4.54 8.97
N GLY A 118 3.96 5.70 8.87
CA GLY A 118 3.84 6.61 10.00
C GLY A 118 3.71 8.11 9.69
N ALA A 119 3.39 8.54 8.47
CA ALA A 119 3.09 9.96 8.25
C ALA A 119 1.74 10.33 8.92
N PRO A 120 1.73 11.22 9.94
CA PRO A 120 0.48 11.76 10.46
C PRO A 120 -0.15 12.64 9.39
N LEU A 121 -1.46 12.52 9.19
CA LEU A 121 -2.24 13.47 8.40
C LEU A 121 -1.93 14.90 8.87
N PRO A 122 -1.82 15.90 7.96
CA PRO A 122 -1.62 17.27 8.38
C PRO A 122 -2.81 17.72 9.23
N HIS A 123 -2.54 18.00 10.50
CA HIS A 123 -3.46 18.55 11.46
C HIS A 123 -3.83 19.97 10.99
N ARG A 124 -5.08 20.14 10.57
CA ARG A 124 -5.64 21.45 10.27
C ARG A 124 -5.67 22.26 11.57
N PRO A 125 -4.95 23.38 11.70
CA PRO A 125 -4.99 24.15 12.94
C PRO A 125 -6.40 24.73 13.12
N ARG A 126 -6.98 24.50 14.30
CA ARG A 126 -8.20 25.18 14.75
C ARG A 126 -7.89 26.68 14.93
N PRO A 127 -8.78 27.59 14.50
CA PRO A 127 -8.57 29.01 14.72
C PRO A 127 -8.65 29.31 16.22
N VAL A 128 -7.57 29.89 16.75
CA VAL A 128 -7.50 30.42 18.12
C VAL A 128 -8.44 31.62 18.22
N ARG A 129 -9.41 31.54 19.14
CA ARG A 129 -10.22 32.69 19.55
C ARG A 129 -9.33 33.61 20.39
N HIS A 130 -9.01 34.78 19.84
CA HIS A 130 -8.56 35.93 20.64
C HIS A 130 -9.71 36.40 21.51
N ALA A 131 -9.52 36.39 22.83
CA ALA A 131 -10.27 37.15 23.82
C ALA A 131 -9.52 37.06 25.14
N GLU A 132 -9.30 38.10 25.94
CA GLU A 132 -9.35 39.53 25.78
C GLU A 132 -8.64 40.07 27.03
N ASP A 133 -8.21 41.32 26.93
CA ASP A 133 -7.53 42.10 27.93
C ASP A 133 -8.15 41.99 29.33
N ARG A 134 -7.33 41.69 30.35
CA ARG A 134 -7.75 41.75 31.75
C ARG A 134 -6.79 42.63 32.53
N THR A 135 -7.11 43.92 32.48
CA THR A 135 -6.67 44.99 33.39
C THR A 135 -6.52 44.54 34.83
N GLY A 136 -5.29 44.67 35.36
CA GLY A 136 -4.97 44.53 36.78
C GLY A 136 -4.32 45.80 37.32
N ARG A 137 -5.14 46.76 37.76
CA ARG A 137 -4.69 47.83 38.68
C ARG A 137 -4.16 47.21 39.97
N ARG A 138 -3.00 47.68 40.46
CA ARG A 138 -2.82 47.96 41.89
C ARG A 138 -1.78 49.06 42.10
N ARG A 139 -2.12 49.93 43.05
CA ARG A 139 -1.55 51.25 43.33
C ARG A 139 -0.49 51.17 44.44
N THR A 140 0.50 52.07 44.33
CA THR A 140 1.15 52.88 45.38
C THR A 140 1.76 52.23 46.62
N HIS A 141 3.05 52.49 46.85
CA HIS A 141 3.49 53.02 48.14
C HIS A 141 4.74 53.94 48.02
N THR A 142 4.72 54.95 48.89
CA THR A 142 5.50 56.18 49.09
C THR A 142 6.91 55.89 49.67
N GLY A 143 8.01 56.45 49.15
CA GLY A 143 8.72 57.66 49.67
C GLY A 143 10.02 57.28 50.44
N PRO A 144 10.91 58.21 50.86
CA PRO A 144 11.14 59.59 50.42
C PRO A 144 12.60 59.87 49.96
N LEU A 145 12.80 61.08 49.43
CA LEU A 145 14.04 61.72 49.00
C LEU A 145 15.08 61.88 50.13
N ARG A 146 16.38 61.64 49.86
CA ARG A 146 17.48 62.52 50.31
C ARG A 146 18.68 62.51 49.33
N HIS A 147 18.88 63.66 48.70
CA HIS A 147 20.14 64.32 48.30
C HIS A 147 21.40 63.90 49.09
N TRP A 148 22.57 63.83 48.43
CA TRP A 148 23.75 64.73 48.57
C TRP A 148 24.86 64.29 47.60
N ARG A 149 25.36 65.29 46.86
CA ARG A 149 26.70 65.53 46.26
C ARG A 149 27.48 64.40 45.59
#